data_AF-A0A917X6X9-F1
#
_entry.id   AF-A0A917X6X9-F1
#
_cell.length_a   1.000
_cell.length_b   1.000
_cell.length_c   1.000
_cell.angle_alpha   90.00
_cell.angle_beta   90.00
_cell.angle_gamma   90.00
#
_symmetry.space_group_name_H-M   'P 1'
#
loop_
_entity.id
_entity.type
_entity.pdbx_description
1 polymer ?
#
loop_
_entity_poly.entity_id
_entity_poly.type
_entity_poly.pdbx_seq_one_letter_code
_entity_poly.pdbx_strand_id
1 'polypeptide(L)' 'MPDAEMTLIVRLLVEGAQDREIADRLHLGLRTVERRIGCTMTQYGLRNRFQLGALALHLGWLDGHDITRLIQTQQAN' A
#
# COMPACT_ATOMS: atom_id res chain seq x y z
N MET A 1 10.61 3.13 6.58
CA MET A 1 10.20 2.17 5.53
C MET A 1 8.85 1.58 5.93
N PRO A 2 7.84 1.59 5.05
CA PRO A 2 6.51 1.02 5.35
C PRO A 2 6.57 -0.49 5.59
N ASP A 3 5.56 -1.04 6.26
CA ASP A 3 5.35 -2.49 6.34
C ASP A 3 4.86 -3.06 4.99
N ALA A 4 4.78 -4.39 4.90
CA ALA A 4 4.38 -5.06 3.65
C ALA A 4 2.96 -4.67 3.20
N GLU A 5 2.01 -4.56 4.14
CA GLU A 5 0.63 -4.18 3.83
C GLU A 5 0.56 -2.75 3.29
N MET A 6 1.24 -1.79 3.95
CA MET A 6 1.25 -0.41 3.51
C MET A 6 1.94 -0.25 2.15
N THR A 7 2.97 -1.06 1.87
CA THR A 7 3.60 -1.11 0.55
C THR A 7 2.59 -1.52 -0.53
N LEU A 8 1.75 -2.53 -0.27
CA LEU A 8 0.69 -2.94 -1.19
C LEU A 8 -0.41 -1.87 -1.34
N ILE A 9 -0.81 -1.24 -0.23
CA ILE A 9 -1.79 -0.14 -0.26
C ILE A 9 -1.29 0.99 -1.16
N VAL A 10 -0.03 1.43 -0.98
CA VAL A 10 0.49 2.55 -1.76
C VAL A 10 0.75 2.16 -3.23
N ARG A 11 1.11 0.90 -3.49
CA ARG A 11 1.19 0.38 -4.87
C ARG A 11 -0.14 0.56 -5.59
N LEU A 12 -1.23 0.07 -5.00
CA LEU A 12 -2.58 0.19 -5.58
C LEU A 12 -3.03 1.65 -5.67
N LEU A 13 -2.65 2.49 -4.70
CA LEU A 13 -2.93 3.92 -4.72
C LEU A 13 -2.26 4.62 -5.91
N VAL A 14 -0.98 4.30 -6.19
CA VAL A 14 -0.24 4.82 -7.35
C VAL A 14 -0.83 4.31 -8.67
N GLU A 15 -1.36 3.08 -8.69
CA GLU A 15 -2.13 2.53 -9.81
C GLU A 15 -3.52 3.21 -9.99
N GLY A 16 -3.91 4.11 -9.09
CA GLY A 16 -5.16 4.87 -9.18
C GLY A 16 -6.36 4.22 -8.48
N ALA A 17 -6.15 3.12 -7.74
CA ALA A 17 -7.23 2.44 -7.04
C ALA A 17 -7.87 3.33 -5.97
N GLN A 18 -9.19 3.23 -5.81
CA GLN A 18 -9.93 3.87 -4.72
C GLN A 18 -9.80 3.05 -3.43
N ASP A 19 -9.98 3.67 -2.26
CA ASP A 19 -9.77 2.98 -0.98
C ASP A 19 -10.70 1.76 -0.80
N ARG A 20 -11.91 1.81 -1.38
CA ARG A 20 -12.83 0.67 -1.49
C ARG A 20 -12.20 -0.48 -2.27
N GLU A 21 -11.66 -0.18 -3.44
CA GLU A 21 -11.04 -1.16 -4.33
C GLU A 21 -9.76 -1.74 -3.72
N ILE A 22 -8.98 -0.92 -3.01
CA ILE A 22 -7.81 -1.36 -2.24
C ILE A 22 -8.25 -2.34 -1.15
N ALA A 23 -9.29 -1.99 -0.40
CA ALA A 23 -9.83 -2.84 0.66
C ALA A 23 -10.30 -4.19 0.10
N ASP A 24 -11.03 -4.17 -1.02
CA ASP A 24 -11.53 -5.37 -1.68
C ASP A 24 -10.38 -6.26 -2.21
N ARG A 25 -9.36 -5.67 -2.86
CA ARG A 25 -8.20 -6.40 -3.41
C ARG A 25 -7.27 -6.98 -2.34
N LEU A 26 -7.16 -6.34 -1.17
CA LEU A 26 -6.30 -6.78 -0.08
C LEU A 26 -7.05 -7.58 1.00
N HIS A 27 -8.36 -7.82 0.82
CA HIS A 27 -9.23 -8.45 1.81
C HIS A 27 -9.19 -7.75 3.19
N LEU A 28 -9.13 -6.41 3.16
CA LEU A 28 -9.11 -5.56 4.35
C LEU A 28 -10.46 -4.85 4.53
N GLY A 29 -10.74 -4.37 5.74
CA GLY A 29 -11.85 -3.44 5.96
C GLY A 29 -11.51 -2.06 5.39
N LEU A 30 -12.48 -1.38 4.76
CA LEU A 30 -12.31 0.00 4.26
C LEU A 30 -11.74 0.93 5.33
N ARG A 31 -12.26 0.85 6.56
CA ARG A 31 -11.77 1.65 7.70
C ARG A 31 -10.32 1.36 8.07
N THR A 32 -9.85 0.13 7.83
CA THR A 32 -8.44 -0.24 8.05
C THR A 32 -7.54 0.48 7.04
N VAL A 33 -7.93 0.47 5.77
CA VAL A 33 -7.19 1.16 4.70
C VAL A 33 -7.16 2.67 4.96
N GLU A 34 -8.31 3.28 5.19
CA GLU A 34 -8.43 4.72 5.49
C GLU A 34 -7.59 5.12 6.71
N ARG A 35 -7.62 4.31 7.79
CA ARG A 35 -6.82 4.55 8.99
C ARG A 35 -5.33 4.43 8.71
N ARG A 36 -4.89 3.42 7.97
CA ARG A 36 -3.48 3.22 7.62
C ARG A 36 -2.97 4.43 6.83
N ILE A 37 -3.69 4.80 5.77
CA ILE A 37 -3.38 5.97 4.92
C ILE A 37 -3.33 7.24 5.76
N GLY A 38 -4.36 7.49 6.58
CA GLY A 38 -4.43 8.69 7.42
C GLY A 38 -3.31 8.78 8.46
N CYS A 39 -2.98 7.67 9.13
CA CYS A 39 -1.87 7.61 10.08
C CYS A 39 -0.53 7.87 9.37
N THR A 40 -0.28 7.26 8.22
CA THR A 40 0.95 7.48 7.44
C THR A 40 1.01 8.92 6.95
N MET A 41 -0.07 9.47 6.39
CA MET A 41 -0.11 10.88 5.98
C MET A 41 0.21 11.82 7.15
N THR A 42 -0.37 11.57 8.33
CA THR A 42 -0.10 12.36 9.53
C THR A 42 1.37 12.29 9.93
N GLN A 43 1.95 11.08 9.93
CA GLN A 43 3.35 10.84 10.27
C GLN A 43 4.33 11.61 9.36
N TYR A 44 4.01 11.73 8.07
CA TYR A 44 4.85 12.41 7.09
C TYR A 44 4.39 13.85 6.76
N GLY A 45 3.42 14.39 7.50
CA GLY A 45 2.93 15.76 7.30
C GLY A 45 2.24 16.00 5.96
N LEU A 46 1.63 14.96 5.38
CA LEU A 46 1.00 14.99 4.06
C LEU A 46 -0.46 15.44 4.16
N ARG A 47 -0.91 16.20 3.17
CA ARG A 47 -2.26 16.79 3.13
C ARG A 47 -3.24 15.97 2.31
N ASN A 48 -2.77 15.15 1.39
CA ASN A 48 -3.62 14.30 0.58
C ASN A 48 -2.95 12.96 0.23
N ARG A 49 -3.77 12.00 -0.19
CA ARG A 49 -3.34 10.65 -0.57
C ARG A 49 -2.43 10.64 -1.81
N PHE A 50 -2.56 11.61 -2.70
CA PHE A 50 -1.66 11.74 -3.87
C PHE A 50 -0.23 12.07 -3.46
N GLN A 51 -0.04 12.95 -2.47
CA GLN A 51 1.28 13.23 -1.90
C GLN A 51 1.90 11.99 -1.27
N LEU A 52 1.09 11.10 -0.68
CA LEU A 52 1.57 9.83 -0.16
C LEU A 52 2.07 8.90 -1.27
N GLY A 53 1.34 8.78 -2.38
CA GLY A 53 1.78 8.02 -3.54
C GLY A 53 3.08 8.58 -4.15
N ALA A 54 3.16 9.90 -4.31
CA ALA A 54 4.36 10.57 -4.82
C ALA A 54 5.58 10.38 -3.89
N LEU A 55 5.38 10.49 -2.57
CA LEU A 55 6.42 10.26 -1.58
C LEU A 55 6.94 8.81 -1.65
N ALA A 56 6.05 7.84 -1.79
CA ALA A 56 6.43 6.43 -1.87
C ALA A 56 7.25 6.10 -3.11
N LEU A 57 6.92 6.70 -4.26
CA LEU A 57 7.74 6.62 -5.47
C LEU A 57 9.11 7.29 -5.25
N HIS A 58 9.12 8.50 -4.68
CA HIS A 58 10.35 9.24 -4.45
C HIS A 58 11.31 8.54 -3.48
N LEU A 59 10.78 7.88 -2.45
CA LEU A 59 11.54 7.14 -1.45
C LEU A 59 11.81 5.67 -1.85
N GLY A 60 11.40 5.25 -3.04
CA GLY A 60 11.63 3.89 -3.54
C GLY A 60 10.90 2.80 -2.75
N TRP A 61 9.76 3.12 -2.12
CA TRP A 61 8.97 2.13 -1.37
C TRP A 61 8.44 1.00 -2.28
N LEU A 62 8.30 1.28 -3.57
CA LEU A 62 7.78 0.35 -4.57
C LEU A 62 8.88 -0.41 -5.33
N ASP A 63 10.16 -0.06 -5.10
CA ASP A 63 11.30 -0.60 -5.87
C ASP A 63 11.69 -2.02 -5.44
N GLY A 64 11.12 -2.52 -4.33
CA GLY A 64 11.63 -3.70 -3.64
C GLY A 64 10.61 -4.71 -3.14
N HIS A 65 9.42 -4.83 -3.76
CA HIS A 65 8.53 -5.96 -3.44
C HIS A 65 8.32 -6.87 -4.65
N ASP A 66 9.16 -7.90 -4.68
CA ASP A 66 9.05 -9.13 -5.45
C ASP A 66 7.79 -9.90 -5.02
N ILE A 67 6.60 -9.38 -5.38
CA ILE A 67 5.28 -9.97 -5.02
C ILE A 67 5.14 -11.40 -5.57
N THR A 68 5.94 -11.77 -6.58
CA THR A 68 5.93 -13.10 -7.17
C THR A 68 6.52 -14.19 -6.26
N ARG A 69 7.40 -13.85 -5.30
CA ARG A 69 8.08 -14.88 -4.48
C ARG A 69 7.21 -15.47 -3.36
N LEU A 70 6.11 -14.80 -2.98
CA LEU A 70 5.25 -15.25 -1.88
C LEU A 70 4.07 -16.13 -2.32
N ILE A 71 3.71 -16.11 -3.61
CA ILE A 71 2.60 -16.93 -4.14
C ILE A 71 3.06 -18.36 -4.48
N GLN A 72 4.35 -18.59 -4.74
CA GLN A 72 4.85 -19.91 -5.19
C GLN A 72 5.23 -20.90 -4.07
N THR A 73 5.37 -20.47 -2.80
CA THR A 73 5.84 -21.36 -1.70
C THR A 73 4.73 -22.21 -1.06
N GLN A 74 3.49 -22.19 -1.57
CA GLN A 74 2.36 -22.97 -1.04
C GLN A 74 1.80 -24.02 -2.02
N GLN A 75 2.53 -24.37 -3.08
CA GLN A 75 2.18 -25.52 -3.95
C GLN A 75 3.37 -26.48 -4.13
N ALA A 76 3.93 -26.97 -3.03
CA ALA A 76 4.80 -28.13 -3.03
C ALA A 76 4.87 -28.75 -1.62
N ASN A 77 3.78 -29.37 -1.16
CA ASN A 77 3.81 -30.58 -0.32
C ASN A 77 2.40 -31.19 -0.23
#